data_AF-A0A6H1ZBI6-F1
#
_entry.id   AF-A0A6H1ZBI6-F1
#
_cell.length_a   1.000
_cell.length_b   1.000
_cell.length_c   1.000
_cell.angle_alpha   90.00
_cell.angle_beta   90.00
_cell.angle_gamma   90.00
#
_symmetry.space_group_name_H-M   'P 1'
#
loop_
_entity.id
_entity.type
_entity.pdbx_description
1 polymer ?
#
loop_
_entity_poly.entity_id
_entity_poly.type
_entity_poly.pdbx_seq_one_letter_code
_entity_poly.pdbx_strand_id
1 'polypeptide(L)'
;MTIEEMAALFEKHDDAYLRSTEDGPRDLAAIIRLQNLAPVNGDVVSASEHDQFWLAFDEEKVAEAITEEDVVYLKQRGLLYEEGMGFSFFA
;
A
#
# COMPACT_ATOMS: atom_id res chain seq x y z
N MET A 1 3.18 -14.20 -2.01
CA MET A 1 4.63 -13.93 -2.02
C MET A 1 5.09 -13.74 -0.57
N THR A 2 6.40 -13.76 -0.29
CA THR A 2 6.91 -13.39 1.04
C THR A 2 6.89 -11.87 1.24
N ILE A 3 7.05 -11.41 2.48
CA ILE A 3 7.20 -9.98 2.80
C ILE A 3 8.41 -9.38 2.05
N GLU A 4 9.55 -10.09 2.06
CA GLU A 4 10.78 -9.66 1.37
C GLU A 4 10.57 -9.52 -0.15
N GLU A 5 9.85 -10.47 -0.76
CA GLU A 5 9.49 -10.41 -2.18
C GLU A 5 8.55 -9.23 -2.48
N MET A 6 7.57 -8.99 -1.61
CA MET A 6 6.67 -7.84 -1.72
C MET A 6 7.44 -6.53 -1.61
N ALA A 7 8.33 -6.39 -0.63
CA ALA A 7 9.21 -5.23 -0.45
C ALA A 7 10.02 -4.95 -1.72
N ALA A 8 10.66 -5.99 -2.26
CA ALA A 8 11.44 -5.90 -3.49
C ALA A 8 10.59 -5.46 -4.69
N LEU A 9 9.31 -5.86 -4.77
CA LEU A 9 8.41 -5.38 -5.83
C LEU A 9 8.03 -3.91 -5.66
N PHE A 10 7.79 -3.45 -4.43
CA PHE A 10 7.52 -2.03 -4.17
C PHE A 10 8.74 -1.17 -4.54
N GLU A 11 9.96 -1.61 -4.23
CA GLU A 11 11.20 -0.91 -4.64
C GLU A 11 11.40 -0.96 -6.17
N LYS A 12 11.23 -2.13 -6.79
CA LYS A 12 11.36 -2.32 -8.25
C LYS A 12 10.44 -1.38 -9.04
N HIS A 13 9.24 -1.12 -8.54
CA HIS A 13 8.22 -0.30 -9.20
C HIS A 13 8.13 1.13 -8.62
N ASP A 14 9.19 1.62 -7.97
CA ASP A 14 9.19 2.98 -7.43
C ASP A 14 8.99 4.05 -8.51
N ASP A 15 9.44 3.79 -9.73
CA ASP A 15 9.14 4.61 -10.90
C ASP A 15 7.62 4.81 -11.10
N ALA A 16 6.78 3.83 -10.76
CA ALA A 16 5.34 3.96 -10.92
C ALA A 16 4.68 4.93 -9.92
N TYR A 17 5.43 5.44 -8.93
CA TYR A 17 4.90 6.27 -7.86
C TYR A 17 4.11 7.49 -8.38
N LEU A 18 2.88 7.64 -7.90
CA LEU A 18 1.95 8.73 -8.23
C LEU A 18 1.71 8.94 -9.75
N ARG A 19 1.88 7.88 -10.57
CA ARG A 19 1.62 7.94 -12.02
C ARG A 19 0.16 7.63 -12.43
N SER A 20 -0.76 7.39 -11.49
CA SER A 20 -2.17 7.15 -11.84
C SER A 20 -2.75 8.35 -12.62
N THR A 21 -3.39 8.05 -13.75
CA THR A 21 -4.13 9.03 -14.57
C THR A 21 -5.64 9.03 -14.30
N GLU A 22 -6.11 8.20 -13.37
CA GLU A 22 -7.53 8.13 -13.01
C GLU A 22 -7.93 9.31 -12.12
N ASP A 23 -9.06 9.93 -12.44
CA ASP A 23 -9.67 10.98 -11.62
C ASP A 23 -10.33 10.37 -10.37
N GLY A 24 -9.97 10.87 -9.19
CA GLY A 24 -10.57 10.46 -7.91
C GLY A 24 -9.57 10.42 -6.74
N PRO A 25 -10.03 10.11 -5.51
CA PRO A 25 -9.17 9.99 -4.35
C PRO A 25 -8.29 8.74 -4.48
N ARG A 26 -7.00 8.94 -4.82
CA ARG A 26 -6.04 7.88 -5.11
C ARG A 26 -5.75 7.00 -3.88
N ASP A 27 -5.57 7.67 -2.75
CA ASP A 27 -5.41 7.11 -1.42
C ASP A 27 -6.56 6.14 -1.07
N LEU A 28 -7.80 6.57 -1.24
CA LEU A 28 -8.98 5.76 -0.96
C LEU A 28 -9.04 4.51 -1.86
N ALA A 29 -8.73 4.66 -3.15
CA ALA A 29 -8.73 3.53 -4.07
C ALA A 29 -7.68 2.46 -3.68
N ALA A 30 -6.49 2.90 -3.26
CA ALA A 30 -5.46 1.99 -2.76
C ALA A 30 -5.84 1.35 -1.42
N ILE A 31 -6.45 2.10 -0.49
CA ILE A 31 -6.99 1.55 0.77
C ILE A 31 -8.06 0.49 0.50
N ILE A 32 -8.98 0.73 -0.44
CA ILE A 32 -10.00 -0.25 -0.82
C ILE A 32 -9.34 -1.50 -1.42
N ARG A 33 -8.29 -1.35 -2.24
CA ARG A 33 -7.57 -2.50 -2.78
C ARG A 33 -6.92 -3.33 -1.67
N LEU A 34 -6.27 -2.69 -0.70
CA LEU A 34 -5.70 -3.36 0.47
C LEU A 34 -6.77 -4.06 1.32
N GLN A 35 -7.92 -3.42 1.54
CA GLN A 35 -9.04 -4.01 2.27
C GLN A 35 -9.61 -5.26 1.58
N ASN A 36 -9.55 -5.33 0.25
CA ASN A 36 -9.94 -6.51 -0.51
C ASN A 36 -8.89 -7.63 -0.48
N LEU A 37 -7.61 -7.30 -0.28
CA LEU A 37 -6.51 -8.27 -0.17
C LEU A 37 -6.43 -8.86 1.24
N ALA A 38 -6.44 -7.99 2.25
CA ALA A 38 -6.36 -8.36 3.66
C ALA A 38 -7.36 -7.51 4.47
N PRO A 39 -8.60 -8.00 4.63
CA PRO A 39 -9.63 -7.26 5.36
C PRO A 39 -9.21 -6.96 6.81
N VAL A 40 -9.29 -5.69 7.19
CA VAL A 40 -9.10 -5.23 8.57
C VAL A 40 -10.46 -4.94 9.19
N ASN A 41 -10.62 -5.32 10.46
CA ASN A 41 -11.76 -4.90 11.28
C ASN A 41 -11.33 -3.72 12.16
N GLY A 42 -11.98 -2.57 12.01
CA GLY A 42 -11.70 -1.36 12.80
C GLY A 42 -11.03 -0.26 11.99
N ASP A 43 -10.20 0.53 12.68
CA ASP A 43 -9.55 1.70 12.09
C ASP A 43 -8.42 1.29 11.14
N VAL A 44 -8.43 1.90 9.95
CA VAL A 44 -7.42 1.65 8.91
C VAL A 44 -6.14 2.45 9.18
N VAL A 45 -6.23 3.64 9.77
CA VAL A 45 -5.08 4.49 10.06
C VAL A 45 -4.53 4.13 11.45
N SER A 46 -3.27 3.70 11.51
CA SER A 46 -2.61 3.29 12.76
C SER A 46 -1.81 4.42 13.41
N ALA A 47 -1.24 5.32 12.61
CA ALA A 47 -0.46 6.45 13.07
C ALA A 47 -0.46 7.57 12.03
N SER A 48 -0.11 8.78 12.46
CA SER A 48 0.23 9.89 11.57
C SER A 48 1.32 10.76 12.16
N GLU A 49 2.17 11.30 11.29
CA GLU A 49 3.25 12.21 11.64
C GLU A 49 3.49 13.15 10.46
N HIS A 50 3.44 14.46 10.73
CA HIS A 50 3.49 15.50 9.70
C HIS A 50 2.45 15.24 8.59
N ASP A 51 2.95 15.08 7.35
CA ASP A 51 2.17 14.83 6.15
C ASP A 51 2.19 13.34 5.80
N GLN A 52 2.49 12.42 6.73
CA GLN A 52 2.48 10.99 6.48
C GLN A 52 1.51 10.28 7.43
N PHE A 53 0.82 9.26 6.93
CA PHE A 53 0.00 8.37 7.75
C PHE A 53 0.23 6.91 7.40
N TRP A 54 0.21 6.07 8.42
CA TRP A 54 0.45 4.63 8.34
C TRP A 54 -0.83 3.86 8.49
N LEU A 55 -0.87 2.67 7.89
CA LEU A 55 -2.06 1.84 7.82
C LEU A 55 -1.91 0.58 8.67
N ALA A 56 -3.01 0.13 9.28
CA ALA A 56 -3.11 -1.03 10.16
C ALA A 56 -3.36 -2.35 9.40
N PHE A 57 -2.72 -2.55 8.24
CA PHE A 57 -2.84 -3.80 7.47
C PHE A 57 -1.82 -4.84 7.93
N ASP A 58 -2.26 -6.10 7.98
CA ASP A 58 -1.40 -7.25 8.27
C ASP A 58 -0.54 -7.58 7.04
N GLU A 59 0.77 -7.30 7.13
CA GLU A 59 1.72 -7.46 6.03
C GLU A 59 1.83 -8.90 5.54
N GLU A 60 1.72 -9.89 6.45
CA GLU A 60 1.76 -11.31 6.07
C GLU A 60 0.53 -11.66 5.22
N LYS A 61 -0.67 -11.24 5.67
CA LYS A 61 -1.90 -11.48 4.90
C LYS A 61 -1.91 -10.75 3.55
N VAL A 62 -1.39 -9.53 3.50
CA VAL A 62 -1.27 -8.80 2.22
C VAL A 62 -0.30 -9.55 1.31
N ALA A 63 0.89 -9.93 1.80
CA ALA A 63 1.90 -10.63 1.02
C ALA A 63 1.38 -11.98 0.48
N GLU A 64 0.56 -12.71 1.24
CA GLU A 64 -0.09 -13.95 0.80
C GLU A 64 -1.01 -13.75 -0.41
N ALA A 65 -1.74 -12.63 -0.48
CA ALA A 65 -2.79 -12.40 -1.46
C ALA A 65 -2.41 -11.47 -2.63
N ILE A 66 -1.41 -10.61 -2.44
CA ILE A 66 -1.04 -9.57 -3.39
C ILE A 66 -0.35 -10.13 -4.64
N THR A 67 -0.59 -9.50 -5.78
CA THR A 67 0.10 -9.77 -7.05
C THR A 67 1.05 -8.63 -7.44
N GLU A 68 1.95 -8.85 -8.40
CA GLU A 68 2.79 -7.75 -8.92
C GLU A 68 1.96 -6.63 -9.57
N GLU A 69 0.84 -6.98 -10.23
CA GLU A 69 -0.10 -5.98 -10.78
C GLU A 69 -0.70 -5.10 -9.68
N ASP A 70 -1.01 -5.70 -8.52
CA ASP A 70 -1.49 -4.95 -7.36
C ASP A 70 -0.44 -4.01 -6.80
N VAL A 71 0.82 -4.44 -6.71
CA VAL A 71 1.92 -3.58 -6.27
C VAL A 71 2.04 -2.35 -7.18
N VAL A 72 2.02 -2.55 -8.51
CA VAL A 72 2.04 -1.45 -9.48
C VAL A 72 0.82 -0.54 -9.30
N TYR A 73 -0.37 -1.12 -9.17
CA TYR A 73 -1.61 -0.39 -8.94
C TYR A 73 -1.56 0.50 -7.68
N LEU A 74 -1.04 -0.05 -6.58
CA LEU A 74 -0.91 0.63 -5.30
C LEU A 74 0.15 1.74 -5.36
N LYS A 75 1.32 1.48 -5.97
CA LYS A 75 2.37 2.50 -6.18
C LYS A 75 1.88 3.68 -7.01
N GLN A 76 1.15 3.42 -8.10
CA GLN A 76 0.54 4.47 -8.93
C GLN A 76 -0.39 5.41 -8.16
N ARG A 77 -0.96 4.92 -7.06
CA ARG A 77 -1.87 5.66 -6.17
C ARG A 77 -1.18 6.27 -4.95
N GLY A 78 0.14 6.15 -4.86
CA GLY A 78 0.94 6.79 -3.82
C GLY A 78 1.15 5.96 -2.57
N LEU A 79 0.76 4.67 -2.57
CA LEU A 79 1.03 3.79 -1.44
C LEU A 79 2.53 3.52 -1.37
N LEU A 80 3.09 3.70 -0.19
CA LEU A 80 4.44 3.31 0.17
C LEU A 80 4.41 2.07 1.05
N TYR A 81 5.46 1.28 0.94
CA TYR A 81 5.69 0.12 1.78
C TYR A 81 7.17 0.07 2.13
N GLU A 82 7.45 -0.09 3.41
CA GLU A 82 8.80 -0.28 3.94
C GLU A 82 8.74 -1.41 4.98
N GLU A 83 9.61 -2.41 4.82
CA GLU A 83 9.66 -3.57 5.71
C GLU A 83 9.92 -3.13 7.16
N GLY A 84 9.06 -3.58 8.08
CA GLY A 84 9.13 -3.22 9.51
C GLY A 84 8.51 -1.86 9.87
N MET A 85 8.19 -1.02 8.88
CA MET A 85 7.45 0.24 9.07
C MET A 85 6.00 0.14 8.56
N GLY A 86 5.74 -0.76 7.61
CA GLY A 86 4.42 -1.06 7.07
C GLY A 86 3.99 -0.14 5.92
N PHE A 87 2.69 -0.07 5.69
CA PHE A 87 2.09 0.69 4.59
C PHE A 87 1.82 2.14 4.99
N SER A 88 2.09 3.10 4.10
CA SER A 88 1.84 4.51 4.35
C SER A 88 1.51 5.32 3.10
N PHE A 89 1.01 6.54 3.32
CA PHE A 89 0.83 7.58 2.30
C PHE A 89 1.39 8.91 2.78
N PHE A 90 1.80 9.75 1.84
CA PHE A 90 1.97 11.17 2.08
C PHE A 90 0.67 11.93 1.71
N ALA A 91 0.22 12.79 2.61
CA ALA A 91 -0.94 13.67 2.49
C ALA A 91 -0.61 14.97 1.75
#